data_AF-A0A3D2UMA8-F1
#
_entry.id   AF-A0A3D2UMA8-F1
#
_cell.length_a   1.000
_cell.length_b   1.000
_cell.length_c   1.000
_cell.angle_alpha   90.00
_cell.angle_beta   90.00
_cell.angle_gamma   90.00
#
_symmetry.space_group_name_H-M   'P 1'
#
loop_
_entity.id
_entity.type
_entity.pdbx_description
1 polymer ?
#
loop_
_entity_poly.entity_id
_entity_poly.type
_entity_poly.pdbx_seq_one_letter_code
_entity_poly.pdbx_strand_id
1 'polypeptide(L)'
;MKILTVDIGTGTQDIFLYDSNLDIENGFKLVLPSPTMMIHRRLKQTLHTSGTSASKTPLLFTGHQMGGGPSAWAIEEVAKAGIPVYMTPSAATTLNDELDKVEALGIKIISEDEAKSLKPKVLSLELKDFDFELISKTFSDYGVSLDDLSAIAVAVFDHGNAPAGVSDRQFRFDYLDEIIKAKNSLSAFAYLSNNIPKIMTRLQSVADSANDLPCPLVVMDTAPAAVLGAMFDTKLSNSSNLPTRKEVIICNVGNFHTLAFRLGEKGIEGVFEHHTGEIDLPKLESLIHKLADGSLKHEDVFDDMGHGALMYSDKKFEFGKDDFDVVVTGPRRNMFNRQSLIENRKSLRPYFAVPFGDMMIAGCFGLLSATSEILPELAEPIQRSLRGGAKKGVTPWDAN
;
A
#
# COMPACT_ATOMS: atom_id res chain seq x y z
N MET A 1 24.24 -7.55 1.80
CA MET A 1 23.20 -7.06 2.73
C MET A 1 21.88 -7.24 2.03
N LYS A 2 20.90 -7.92 2.67
CA LYS A 2 19.61 -8.20 2.04
C LYS A 2 18.46 -7.55 2.79
N ILE A 3 17.49 -7.01 2.05
CA ILE A 3 16.27 -6.41 2.60
C ILE A 3 15.08 -6.93 1.83
N LEU A 4 14.08 -7.45 2.54
CA LEU A 4 12.81 -7.82 1.95
C LEU A 4 11.85 -6.64 2.06
N THR A 5 11.31 -6.19 0.94
CA THR A 5 10.30 -5.14 0.89
C THR A 5 8.98 -5.73 0.36
N VAL A 6 7.87 -5.41 1.01
CA VAL A 6 6.55 -5.96 0.68
C VAL A 6 5.51 -4.83 0.69
N ASP A 7 5.03 -4.42 -0.49
CA ASP A 7 3.95 -3.44 -0.61
C ASP A 7 2.60 -4.15 -0.83
N ILE A 8 1.68 -4.00 0.12
CA ILE A 8 0.41 -4.74 0.15
C ILE A 8 -0.74 -3.80 -0.23
N GLY A 9 -1.10 -3.85 -1.51
CA GLY A 9 -2.29 -3.21 -2.04
C GLY A 9 -3.56 -4.04 -1.85
N THR A 10 -4.70 -3.46 -2.28
CA THR A 10 -6.00 -4.16 -2.22
C THR A 10 -6.07 -5.38 -3.14
N GLY A 11 -5.36 -5.35 -4.28
CA GLY A 11 -5.44 -6.41 -5.30
C GLY A 11 -4.20 -7.30 -5.38
N THR A 12 -3.02 -6.73 -5.20
CA THR A 12 -1.72 -7.42 -5.24
C THR A 12 -0.96 -7.17 -3.94
N GLN A 13 -0.05 -8.09 -3.64
CA GLN A 13 1.10 -7.84 -2.79
C GLN A 13 2.34 -7.94 -3.67
N ASP A 14 3.17 -6.92 -3.62
CA ASP A 14 4.33 -6.74 -4.44
C ASP A 14 5.56 -6.93 -3.54
N ILE A 15 6.39 -7.93 -3.82
CA ILE A 15 7.50 -8.35 -2.97
C ILE A 15 8.80 -8.17 -3.75
N PHE A 16 9.79 -7.55 -3.12
CA PHE A 16 11.12 -7.37 -3.68
C PHE A 16 12.20 -7.70 -2.65
N LEU A 17 13.06 -8.66 -2.99
CA LEU A 17 14.27 -8.98 -2.25
C LEU A 17 15.44 -8.20 -2.85
N TYR A 18 15.84 -7.15 -2.13
CA TYR A 18 17.02 -6.36 -2.44
C TYR A 18 18.28 -7.06 -1.94
N ASP A 19 19.34 -7.05 -2.75
CA ASP A 19 20.70 -7.42 -2.35
C ASP A 19 21.68 -6.32 -2.78
N SER A 20 22.40 -5.75 -1.81
CA SER A 20 23.41 -4.71 -2.04
C SER A 20 24.60 -5.15 -2.90
N ASN A 21 24.79 -6.46 -3.09
CA ASN A 21 25.86 -7.00 -3.91
C ASN A 21 25.51 -6.98 -5.41
N LEU A 22 24.23 -6.87 -5.74
CA LEU A 22 23.70 -6.88 -7.10
C LEU A 22 23.29 -5.49 -7.57
N ASP A 23 23.21 -5.33 -8.89
CA ASP A 23 22.48 -4.22 -9.49
C ASP A 23 21.00 -4.35 -9.09
N ILE A 24 20.35 -3.22 -8.76
CA ILE A 24 19.01 -3.23 -8.14
C ILE A 24 17.95 -3.90 -9.04
N GLU A 25 18.13 -3.82 -10.35
CA GLU A 25 17.28 -4.49 -11.34
C GLU A 25 17.29 -6.03 -11.22
N ASN A 26 18.36 -6.60 -10.67
CA ASN A 26 18.56 -8.05 -10.51
C ASN A 26 18.00 -8.61 -9.18
N GLY A 27 17.46 -7.78 -8.29
CA GLY A 27 16.81 -8.29 -7.09
C GLY A 27 15.55 -9.11 -7.43
N PHE A 28 15.25 -10.13 -6.64
CA PHE A 28 14.15 -11.05 -6.92
C PHE A 28 12.80 -10.43 -6.59
N LYS A 29 11.80 -10.69 -7.43
CA LYS A 29 10.49 -10.00 -7.41
C LYS A 29 9.36 -11.01 -7.50
N LEU A 30 8.30 -10.81 -6.72
CA LEU A 30 7.04 -11.53 -6.84
C LEU A 30 5.89 -10.52 -6.82
N VAL A 31 4.96 -10.65 -7.78
CA VAL A 31 3.69 -9.92 -7.78
C VAL A 31 2.59 -10.95 -7.61
N LEU A 32 2.03 -11.03 -6.40
CA LEU A 32 1.09 -12.08 -5.99
C LEU A 32 -0.27 -11.47 -5.64
N PRO A 33 -1.36 -12.26 -5.56
CA PRO A 33 -2.63 -11.77 -5.03
C PRO A 33 -2.43 -11.22 -3.62
N SER A 34 -3.08 -10.09 -3.31
CA SER A 34 -3.07 -9.56 -1.96
C SER A 34 -3.67 -10.58 -0.96
N PRO A 35 -3.31 -10.51 0.32
CA PRO A 35 -3.90 -11.30 1.38
C PRO A 35 -5.44 -11.24 1.39
N THR A 36 -6.00 -10.04 1.17
CA THR A 36 -7.46 -9.84 1.11
C THR A 36 -8.08 -10.59 -0.08
N MET A 37 -7.40 -10.61 -1.23
CA MET A 37 -7.80 -11.40 -2.40
C MET A 37 -7.65 -12.91 -2.18
N MET A 38 -6.66 -13.36 -1.41
CA MET A 38 -6.50 -14.77 -1.06
C MET A 38 -7.68 -15.27 -0.22
N ILE A 39 -8.08 -14.51 0.80
CA ILE A 39 -9.27 -14.82 1.61
C ILE A 39 -10.53 -14.77 0.75
N HIS A 40 -10.71 -13.72 -0.06
CA HIS A 40 -11.83 -13.61 -1.00
C HIS A 40 -11.99 -14.85 -1.87
N ARG A 41 -10.90 -15.32 -2.50
CA ARG A 41 -10.93 -16.49 -3.39
C ARG A 41 -11.26 -17.78 -2.63
N ARG A 42 -10.70 -17.98 -1.45
CA ARG A 42 -11.01 -19.15 -0.59
C ARG A 42 -12.50 -19.17 -0.23
N LEU A 43 -13.06 -18.04 0.18
CA LEU A 43 -14.48 -17.93 0.55
C LEU A 43 -15.41 -18.10 -0.66
N LYS A 44 -15.05 -17.56 -1.82
CA LYS A 44 -15.81 -17.81 -3.06
C LYS A 44 -15.81 -19.29 -3.40
N GLN A 45 -14.70 -20.00 -3.28
CA GLN A 45 -14.67 -21.45 -3.50
C GLN A 45 -15.58 -22.19 -2.51
N THR A 46 -15.58 -21.81 -1.23
CA THR A 46 -16.49 -22.36 -0.21
C THR A 46 -17.97 -22.12 -0.55
N LEU A 47 -18.33 -20.93 -1.01
CA LEU A 47 -19.72 -20.61 -1.39
C LEU A 47 -20.20 -21.44 -2.59
N HIS A 48 -19.37 -21.58 -3.63
CA HIS A 48 -19.71 -22.38 -4.80
C HIS A 48 -19.91 -23.85 -4.46
N THR A 49 -19.08 -24.42 -3.57
CA THR A 49 -19.20 -25.82 -3.14
C THR A 49 -20.32 -26.04 -2.12
N SER A 50 -20.74 -25.02 -1.38
CA SER A 50 -21.82 -25.11 -0.39
C SER A 50 -23.22 -25.05 -0.99
N GLY A 51 -23.38 -24.53 -2.21
CA GLY A 51 -24.67 -24.49 -2.92
C GLY A 51 -25.26 -25.88 -3.27
N THR A 52 -24.48 -26.95 -3.10
CA THR A 52 -24.87 -28.33 -3.42
C THR A 52 -25.01 -29.24 -2.19
N SER A 53 -24.75 -28.75 -0.97
CA SER A 53 -24.78 -29.55 0.26
C SER A 53 -25.86 -29.06 1.23
N ALA A 54 -26.60 -30.00 1.84
CA ALA A 54 -27.62 -29.71 2.86
C ALA A 54 -27.03 -29.18 4.19
N SER A 55 -25.70 -29.23 4.36
CA SER A 55 -24.98 -28.76 5.54
C SER A 55 -23.92 -27.74 5.12
N LYS A 56 -24.14 -26.47 5.49
CA LYS A 56 -23.17 -25.38 5.32
C LYS A 56 -22.12 -25.44 6.44
N THR A 57 -20.86 -25.66 6.11
CA THR A 57 -19.76 -25.70 7.09
C THR A 57 -19.56 -24.32 7.73
N PRO A 58 -19.63 -24.19 9.07
CA PRO A 58 -19.35 -22.92 9.74
C PRO A 58 -17.91 -22.44 9.52
N LEU A 59 -17.71 -21.13 9.57
CA LEU A 59 -16.41 -20.50 9.42
C LEU A 59 -15.94 -19.86 10.72
N LEU A 60 -14.64 -19.95 10.98
CA LEU A 60 -13.97 -19.23 12.07
C LEU A 60 -12.83 -18.40 11.50
N PHE A 61 -12.85 -17.09 11.77
CA PHE A 61 -11.75 -16.19 11.47
C PHE A 61 -11.00 -15.79 12.74
N THR A 62 -9.67 -15.96 12.72
CA THR A 62 -8.75 -15.56 13.80
C THR A 62 -7.63 -14.70 13.23
N GLY A 63 -6.71 -14.21 14.06
CA GLY A 63 -5.54 -13.45 13.63
C GLY A 63 -5.75 -11.94 13.82
N HIS A 64 -5.36 -11.16 12.83
CA HIS A 64 -5.22 -9.70 12.90
C HIS A 64 -6.06 -8.97 11.86
N GLN A 65 -6.20 -7.66 12.07
CA GLN A 65 -6.84 -6.78 11.11
C GLN A 65 -6.15 -6.87 9.75
N MET A 66 -6.96 -6.95 8.69
CA MET A 66 -6.51 -6.80 7.32
C MET A 66 -7.11 -5.55 6.70
N GLY A 67 -6.64 -5.21 5.49
CA GLY A 67 -7.35 -4.25 4.66
C GLY A 67 -8.80 -4.67 4.40
N GLY A 68 -9.69 -3.68 4.41
CA GLY A 68 -11.05 -3.86 3.92
C GLY A 68 -11.11 -4.21 2.43
N GLY A 69 -12.32 -4.29 1.88
CA GLY A 69 -12.54 -4.62 0.48
C GLY A 69 -12.73 -6.13 0.25
N PRO A 70 -11.98 -6.80 -0.63
CA PRO A 70 -12.30 -8.15 -1.11
C PRO A 70 -12.58 -9.21 -0.04
N SER A 71 -11.76 -9.25 1.02
CA SER A 71 -11.94 -10.17 2.16
C SER A 71 -13.21 -9.83 2.93
N ALA A 72 -13.38 -8.57 3.31
CA ALA A 72 -14.54 -8.08 4.06
C ALA A 72 -15.85 -8.36 3.33
N TRP A 73 -15.93 -8.00 2.04
CA TRP A 73 -17.12 -8.26 1.21
C TRP A 73 -17.45 -9.75 1.11
N ALA A 74 -16.43 -10.61 1.00
CA ALA A 74 -16.65 -12.05 0.94
C ALA A 74 -17.13 -12.63 2.28
N ILE A 75 -16.60 -12.14 3.41
CA ILE A 75 -17.05 -12.55 4.75
C ILE A 75 -18.52 -12.13 4.95
N GLU A 76 -18.87 -10.90 4.61
CA GLU A 76 -20.25 -10.40 4.67
C GLU A 76 -21.20 -11.22 3.78
N GLU A 77 -20.79 -11.55 2.56
CA GLU A 77 -21.60 -12.36 1.65
C GLU A 77 -21.85 -13.75 2.22
N VAL A 78 -20.84 -14.36 2.85
CA VAL A 78 -20.97 -15.65 3.54
C VAL A 78 -21.96 -15.56 4.71
N ALA A 79 -21.86 -14.52 5.54
CA ALA A 79 -22.79 -14.29 6.64
C ALA A 79 -24.23 -14.07 6.13
N LYS A 80 -24.41 -13.24 5.09
CA LYS A 80 -25.70 -13.00 4.43
C LYS A 80 -26.29 -14.26 3.80
N ALA A 81 -25.45 -15.21 3.38
CA ALA A 81 -25.88 -16.52 2.90
C ALA A 81 -26.33 -17.47 4.03
N GLY A 82 -26.33 -17.04 5.30
CA GLY A 82 -26.77 -17.84 6.45
C GLY A 82 -25.78 -18.92 6.88
N ILE A 83 -24.52 -18.84 6.45
CA ILE A 83 -23.44 -19.69 6.96
C ILE A 83 -23.02 -19.12 8.33
N PRO A 84 -22.95 -19.91 9.41
CA PRO A 84 -22.49 -19.38 10.69
C PRO A 84 -21.03 -18.92 10.61
N VAL A 85 -20.78 -17.67 10.99
CA VAL A 85 -19.45 -17.06 11.01
C VAL A 85 -19.09 -16.67 12.43
N TYR A 86 -17.91 -17.09 12.86
CA TYR A 86 -17.31 -16.74 14.15
C TYR A 86 -16.03 -15.93 13.90
N MET A 87 -15.78 -14.90 14.69
CA MET A 87 -14.55 -14.10 14.60
C MET A 87 -14.00 -13.80 15.99
N THR A 88 -12.68 -13.76 16.14
CA THR A 88 -12.07 -13.16 17.33
C THR A 88 -12.08 -11.64 17.21
N PRO A 89 -12.02 -10.87 18.31
CA PRO A 89 -12.10 -9.41 18.28
C PRO A 89 -11.09 -8.77 17.31
N SER A 90 -9.84 -9.24 17.33
CA SER A 90 -8.76 -8.74 16.46
C SER A 90 -9.00 -9.03 14.97
N ALA A 91 -9.58 -10.18 14.63
CA ALA A 91 -9.94 -10.49 13.25
C ALA A 91 -11.15 -9.64 12.78
N ALA A 92 -12.10 -9.37 13.67
CA ALA A 92 -13.34 -8.67 13.38
C ALA A 92 -13.14 -7.19 12.99
N THR A 93 -12.08 -6.54 13.46
CA THR A 93 -11.72 -5.17 13.05
C THR A 93 -11.38 -5.05 11.56
N THR A 94 -11.17 -6.17 10.86
CA THR A 94 -11.11 -6.20 9.37
C THR A 94 -12.41 -5.71 8.73
N LEU A 95 -13.56 -5.91 9.39
CA LEU A 95 -14.87 -5.50 8.91
C LEU A 95 -15.26 -4.12 9.44
N ASN A 96 -15.05 -3.89 10.74
CA ASN A 96 -15.32 -2.62 11.38
C ASN A 96 -14.60 -2.53 12.73
N ASP A 97 -14.03 -1.36 13.05
CA ASP A 97 -13.41 -1.12 14.36
C ASP A 97 -14.44 -1.16 15.52
N GLU A 98 -15.73 -0.90 15.22
CA GLU A 98 -16.84 -1.06 16.18
C GLU A 98 -17.44 -2.46 16.09
N LEU A 99 -17.09 -3.33 17.05
CA LEU A 99 -17.50 -4.75 17.05
C LEU A 99 -19.01 -4.97 17.06
N ASP A 100 -19.79 -4.07 17.67
CA ASP A 100 -21.26 -4.14 17.66
C ASP A 100 -21.82 -4.07 16.23
N LYS A 101 -21.16 -3.31 15.33
CA LYS A 101 -21.52 -3.25 13.90
C LYS A 101 -21.21 -4.56 13.19
N VAL A 102 -20.16 -5.26 13.61
CA VAL A 102 -19.82 -6.59 13.11
C VAL A 102 -20.86 -7.62 13.57
N GLU A 103 -21.26 -7.58 14.84
CA GLU A 103 -22.32 -8.45 15.36
C GLU A 103 -23.67 -8.23 14.66
N ALA A 104 -24.00 -6.98 14.32
CA ALA A 104 -25.19 -6.64 13.55
C ALA A 104 -25.25 -7.28 12.15
N LEU A 105 -24.12 -7.75 11.60
CA LEU A 105 -24.05 -8.52 10.36
C LEU A 105 -24.40 -10.00 10.56
N GLY A 106 -24.73 -10.43 11.77
CA GLY A 106 -25.00 -11.84 12.12
C GLY A 106 -23.74 -12.67 12.37
N ILE A 107 -22.60 -12.00 12.60
CA ILE A 107 -21.31 -12.62 12.89
C ILE A 107 -21.16 -12.72 14.42
N LYS A 108 -20.78 -13.90 14.93
CA LYS A 108 -20.57 -14.07 16.37
C LYS A 108 -19.13 -13.74 16.74
N ILE A 109 -18.93 -12.73 17.59
CA ILE A 109 -17.63 -12.46 18.20
C ILE A 109 -17.40 -13.45 19.34
N ILE A 110 -16.24 -14.10 19.35
CA ILE A 110 -15.86 -15.11 20.34
C ILE A 110 -14.45 -14.85 20.89
N SER A 111 -14.20 -15.28 22.12
CA SER A 111 -12.85 -15.21 22.71
C SER A 111 -11.85 -16.13 22.01
N GLU A 112 -10.56 -15.88 22.21
CA GLU A 112 -9.49 -16.74 21.69
C GLU A 112 -9.57 -18.18 22.21
N ASP A 113 -10.03 -18.39 23.45
CA ASP A 113 -10.17 -19.72 24.03
C ASP A 113 -11.39 -20.48 23.47
N GLU A 114 -12.49 -19.78 23.20
CA GLU A 114 -13.60 -20.34 22.44
C GLU A 114 -13.17 -20.69 21.01
N ALA A 115 -12.38 -19.83 20.36
CA ALA A 115 -11.86 -20.06 19.01
C ALA A 115 -11.00 -21.33 18.95
N LYS A 116 -10.08 -21.53 19.92
CA LYS A 116 -9.27 -22.76 20.03
C LYS A 116 -10.15 -24.01 20.17
N SER A 117 -11.20 -23.93 20.98
CA SER A 117 -12.12 -25.05 21.23
C SER A 117 -13.01 -25.36 20.02
N LEU A 118 -13.32 -24.35 19.22
CA LEU A 118 -14.18 -24.45 18.04
C LEU A 118 -13.41 -24.88 16.78
N LYS A 119 -12.12 -24.52 16.67
CA LYS A 119 -11.25 -24.75 15.51
C LYS A 119 -11.34 -26.16 14.90
N PRO A 120 -11.41 -27.27 15.67
CA PRO A 120 -11.52 -28.61 15.09
C PRO A 120 -12.86 -28.93 14.41
N LYS A 121 -13.89 -28.10 14.61
CA LYS A 121 -15.28 -28.35 14.20
C LYS A 121 -15.74 -27.48 13.02
N VAL A 122 -14.90 -26.55 12.59
CA VAL A 122 -15.25 -25.48 11.64
C VAL A 122 -14.11 -25.28 10.65
N LEU A 123 -14.39 -24.67 9.51
CA LEU A 123 -13.33 -24.24 8.60
C LEU A 123 -12.72 -22.94 9.16
N SER A 124 -11.49 -23.05 9.65
CA SER A 124 -10.74 -21.94 10.24
C SER A 124 -9.83 -21.27 9.22
N LEU A 125 -9.90 -19.94 9.16
CA LEU A 125 -9.06 -19.11 8.31
C LEU A 125 -8.41 -18.04 9.19
N GLU A 126 -7.09 -17.92 9.10
CA GLU A 126 -6.34 -16.85 9.75
C GLU A 126 -6.29 -15.62 8.84
N LEU A 127 -6.59 -14.45 9.42
CA LEU A 127 -6.49 -13.15 8.80
C LEU A 127 -5.16 -12.50 9.21
N LYS A 128 -4.37 -12.07 8.24
CA LYS A 128 -3.14 -11.28 8.40
C LYS A 128 -2.76 -10.68 7.06
N ASP A 129 -2.31 -9.43 7.05
CA ASP A 129 -1.78 -8.82 5.82
C ASP A 129 -0.37 -9.36 5.53
N PHE A 130 0.48 -9.50 6.53
CA PHE A 130 1.86 -9.96 6.31
C PHE A 130 2.06 -11.39 6.80
N ASP A 131 2.47 -12.28 5.90
CA ASP A 131 2.72 -13.69 6.19
C ASP A 131 4.17 -14.06 5.82
N PHE A 132 5.11 -13.73 6.71
CA PHE A 132 6.54 -13.97 6.46
C PHE A 132 6.86 -15.45 6.26
N GLU A 133 6.20 -16.35 6.98
CA GLU A 133 6.41 -17.79 6.84
C GLU A 133 6.06 -18.26 5.43
N LEU A 134 4.92 -17.83 4.88
CA LEU A 134 4.52 -18.15 3.51
C LEU A 134 5.48 -17.57 2.47
N ILE A 135 5.93 -16.32 2.67
CA ILE A 135 6.90 -15.68 1.78
C ILE A 135 8.23 -16.44 1.84
N SER A 136 8.77 -16.68 3.02
CA SER A 136 10.01 -17.43 3.24
C SER A 136 9.97 -18.83 2.62
N LYS A 137 8.86 -19.55 2.83
CA LYS A 137 8.64 -20.84 2.17
C LYS A 137 8.66 -20.71 0.64
N THR A 138 7.99 -19.71 0.09
CA THR A 138 7.94 -19.49 -1.37
C THR A 138 9.33 -19.24 -1.94
N PHE A 139 10.13 -18.38 -1.31
CA PHE A 139 11.53 -18.13 -1.73
C PHE A 139 12.39 -19.40 -1.57
N SER A 140 12.23 -20.14 -0.47
CA SER A 140 12.95 -21.38 -0.22
C SER A 140 12.62 -22.47 -1.24
N ASP A 141 11.38 -22.56 -1.72
CA ASP A 141 10.98 -23.51 -2.78
C ASP A 141 11.73 -23.22 -4.11
N TYR A 142 12.21 -21.98 -4.31
CA TYR A 142 13.08 -21.57 -5.42
C TYR A 142 14.58 -21.54 -5.06
N GLY A 143 14.96 -22.03 -3.88
CA GLY A 143 16.36 -22.10 -3.44
C GLY A 143 16.94 -20.78 -2.92
N VAL A 144 16.10 -19.81 -2.55
CA VAL A 144 16.53 -18.54 -1.97
C VAL A 144 16.19 -18.51 -0.48
N SER A 145 17.20 -18.40 0.38
CA SER A 145 17.01 -18.24 1.83
C SER A 145 16.76 -16.77 2.20
N LEU A 146 15.91 -16.57 3.22
CA LEU A 146 15.62 -15.28 3.85
C LEU A 146 16.13 -15.22 5.30
N ASP A 147 17.05 -16.11 5.68
CA ASP A 147 17.55 -16.21 7.07
C ASP A 147 18.62 -15.14 7.38
N ASP A 148 19.19 -14.49 6.36
CA ASP A 148 20.25 -13.49 6.44
C ASP A 148 19.77 -12.06 6.11
N LEU A 149 18.48 -11.80 6.30
CA LEU A 149 17.90 -10.46 6.12
C LEU A 149 18.44 -9.47 7.17
N SER A 150 18.84 -8.30 6.70
CA SER A 150 19.25 -7.18 7.55
C SER A 150 18.07 -6.35 8.03
N ALA A 151 16.97 -6.33 7.25
CA ALA A 151 15.70 -5.72 7.62
C ALA A 151 14.56 -6.29 6.75
N ILE A 152 13.34 -6.13 7.24
CA ILE A 152 12.11 -6.31 6.47
C ILE A 152 11.35 -4.98 6.49
N ALA A 153 10.80 -4.58 5.36
CA ALA A 153 9.95 -3.39 5.25
C ALA A 153 8.61 -3.73 4.61
N VAL A 154 7.50 -3.38 5.26
CA VAL A 154 6.15 -3.74 4.80
C VAL A 154 5.29 -2.48 4.70
N ALA A 155 4.62 -2.29 3.56
CA ALA A 155 3.62 -1.24 3.41
C ALA A 155 2.20 -1.80 3.38
N VAL A 156 1.30 -1.13 4.10
CA VAL A 156 -0.15 -1.31 4.01
C VAL A 156 -0.82 0.06 4.00
N PHE A 157 -2.02 0.13 3.45
CA PHE A 157 -2.82 1.36 3.48
C PHE A 157 -3.66 1.45 4.75
N ASP A 158 -3.35 2.38 5.65
CA ASP A 158 -4.01 2.50 6.96
C ASP A 158 -4.80 3.82 7.06
N HIS A 159 -6.11 3.75 7.30
CA HIS A 159 -6.92 4.94 7.56
C HIS A 159 -6.71 5.52 8.95
N GLY A 160 -6.15 4.71 9.86
CA GLY A 160 -6.16 4.93 11.28
C GLY A 160 -7.53 4.62 11.91
N ASN A 161 -7.52 4.48 13.22
CA ASN A 161 -8.69 4.14 14.03
C ASN A 161 -9.41 5.41 14.50
N ALA A 162 -10.35 5.87 13.68
CA ALA A 162 -11.15 7.04 13.98
C ALA A 162 -12.03 6.80 15.22
N PRO A 163 -12.15 7.78 16.14
CA PRO A 163 -13.10 7.67 17.23
C PRO A 163 -14.55 7.52 16.74
N ALA A 164 -15.40 6.87 17.53
CA ALA A 164 -16.81 6.69 17.18
C ALA A 164 -17.48 8.02 16.80
N GLY A 165 -18.16 8.03 15.66
CA GLY A 165 -18.84 9.21 15.10
C GLY A 165 -17.96 10.14 14.26
N VAL A 166 -16.65 9.89 14.18
CA VAL A 166 -15.73 10.59 13.26
C VAL A 166 -15.64 9.78 11.95
N SER A 167 -15.54 10.46 10.81
CA SER A 167 -15.34 9.78 9.53
C SER A 167 -13.88 9.35 9.37
N ASP A 168 -13.64 8.08 9.04
CA ASP A 168 -12.30 7.55 8.72
C ASP A 168 -11.59 8.35 7.62
N ARG A 169 -12.36 8.87 6.66
CA ARG A 169 -11.86 9.72 5.56
C ARG A 169 -11.25 11.03 6.08
N GLN A 170 -11.98 11.70 6.97
CA GLN A 170 -11.51 12.94 7.61
C GLN A 170 -10.33 12.64 8.54
N PHE A 171 -10.46 11.60 9.38
CA PHE A 171 -9.43 11.20 10.33
C PHE A 171 -8.09 10.92 9.63
N ARG A 172 -8.12 10.21 8.49
CA ARG A 172 -6.94 9.99 7.66
C ARG A 172 -6.31 11.31 7.20
N PHE A 173 -7.11 12.27 6.74
CA PHE A 173 -6.58 13.55 6.24
C PHE A 173 -6.04 14.44 7.35
N ASP A 174 -6.63 14.41 8.54
CA ASP A 174 -6.08 15.10 9.71
C ASP A 174 -4.72 14.51 10.09
N TYR A 175 -4.59 13.17 10.05
CA TYR A 175 -3.31 12.49 10.28
C TYR A 175 -2.26 12.86 9.21
N LEU A 176 -2.61 12.83 7.93
CA LEU A 176 -1.69 13.23 6.85
C LEU A 176 -1.21 14.68 7.06
N ASP A 177 -2.10 15.59 7.44
CA ASP A 177 -1.76 16.99 7.72
C ASP A 177 -0.79 17.14 8.90
N GLU A 178 -1.04 16.43 10.00
CA GLU A 178 -0.16 16.41 11.17
C GLU A 178 1.26 15.93 10.82
N ILE A 179 1.37 14.79 10.13
CA ILE A 179 2.67 14.21 9.78
C ILE A 179 3.43 15.10 8.79
N ILE A 180 2.77 15.64 7.77
CA ILE A 180 3.42 16.52 6.79
C ILE A 180 3.93 17.80 7.44
N LYS A 181 3.16 18.39 8.37
CA LYS A 181 3.57 19.57 9.13
C LYS A 181 4.75 19.29 10.08
N ALA A 182 4.78 18.10 10.68
CA ALA A 182 5.86 17.70 11.58
C ALA A 182 7.16 17.40 10.84
N LYS A 183 7.10 16.63 9.74
CA LYS A 183 8.24 16.32 8.86
C LYS A 183 7.75 16.24 7.42
N ASN A 184 8.01 17.28 6.64
CA ASN A 184 7.59 17.36 5.24
C ASN A 184 8.41 16.45 4.31
N SER A 185 8.18 15.13 4.39
CA SER A 185 8.82 14.10 3.57
C SER A 185 7.89 12.90 3.41
N LEU A 186 7.95 12.23 2.26
CA LEU A 186 7.23 10.97 2.04
C LEU A 186 7.69 9.86 3.00
N SER A 187 8.96 9.86 3.40
CA SER A 187 9.50 8.90 4.37
C SER A 187 9.03 9.18 5.82
N ALA A 188 8.35 10.30 6.08
CA ALA A 188 7.80 10.60 7.41
C ALA A 188 6.68 9.62 7.82
N PHE A 189 6.11 8.91 6.86
CA PHE A 189 5.06 7.90 7.06
C PHE A 189 5.60 6.49 7.31
N ALA A 190 6.91 6.35 7.51
CA ALA A 190 7.57 5.09 7.84
C ALA A 190 7.97 5.04 9.32
N TYR A 191 7.83 3.88 9.95
CA TYR A 191 8.08 3.66 11.37
C TYR A 191 8.82 2.34 11.58
N LEU A 192 9.68 2.27 12.61
CA LEU A 192 10.04 0.98 13.19
C LEU A 192 8.81 0.37 13.86
N SER A 193 8.72 -0.96 13.86
CA SER A 193 7.59 -1.70 14.42
C SER A 193 7.27 -1.36 15.89
N ASN A 194 8.27 -0.94 16.66
CA ASN A 194 8.10 -0.52 18.05
C ASN A 194 7.71 0.96 18.24
N ASN A 195 7.62 1.74 17.16
CA ASN A 195 7.35 3.18 17.16
C ASN A 195 6.12 3.55 16.31
N ILE A 196 5.24 2.58 16.02
CA ILE A 196 4.01 2.80 15.28
C ILE A 196 3.06 3.67 16.12
N PRO A 197 2.48 4.77 15.57
CA PRO A 197 1.46 5.53 16.28
C PRO A 197 0.26 4.63 16.63
N LYS A 198 -0.24 4.69 17.87
CA LYS A 198 -1.34 3.83 18.35
C LYS A 198 -2.62 3.92 17.52
N ILE A 199 -2.81 5.03 16.83
CA ILE A 199 -3.95 5.24 15.94
C ILE A 199 -3.84 4.45 14.64
N MET A 200 -2.65 3.96 14.25
CA MET A 200 -2.42 3.20 13.03
C MET A 200 -2.55 1.68 13.29
N THR A 201 -3.79 1.23 13.47
CA THR A 201 -4.09 -0.15 13.91
C THR A 201 -3.79 -1.22 12.87
N ARG A 202 -3.85 -0.89 11.58
CA ARG A 202 -3.49 -1.84 10.50
C ARG A 202 -1.98 -1.98 10.37
N LEU A 203 -1.22 -0.89 10.49
CA LEU A 203 0.24 -0.96 10.60
C LEU A 203 0.65 -1.77 11.84
N GLN A 204 0.00 -1.53 12.99
CA GLN A 204 0.23 -2.32 14.19
C GLN A 204 -0.08 -3.81 13.97
N SER A 205 -1.17 -4.13 13.25
CA SER A 205 -1.55 -5.50 12.93
C SER A 205 -0.49 -6.23 12.09
N VAL A 206 0.20 -5.52 11.19
CA VAL A 206 1.36 -6.08 10.48
C VAL A 206 2.48 -6.44 11.45
N ALA A 207 2.83 -5.55 12.39
CA ALA A 207 3.85 -5.83 13.39
C ALA A 207 3.46 -7.01 14.31
N ASP A 208 2.22 -7.04 14.78
CA ASP A 208 1.71 -8.09 15.67
C ASP A 208 1.69 -9.47 14.98
N SER A 209 1.42 -9.51 13.68
CA SER A 209 1.49 -10.75 12.87
C SER A 209 2.92 -11.25 12.61
N ALA A 210 3.93 -10.47 13.00
CA ALA A 210 5.33 -10.67 12.63
C ALA A 210 6.28 -10.66 13.86
N ASN A 211 5.79 -11.09 15.02
CA ASN A 211 6.55 -11.00 16.28
C ASN A 211 7.86 -11.82 16.30
N ASP A 212 8.00 -12.84 15.46
CA ASP A 212 9.14 -13.77 15.46
C ASP A 212 10.15 -13.51 14.31
N LEU A 213 10.22 -12.28 13.80
CA LEU A 213 11.16 -11.94 12.71
C LEU A 213 12.63 -11.96 13.18
N PRO A 214 13.57 -12.42 12.31
CA PRO A 214 14.99 -12.50 12.64
C PRO A 214 15.72 -11.14 12.56
N CYS A 215 15.03 -10.08 12.16
CA CYS A 215 15.60 -8.76 11.90
C CYS A 215 14.58 -7.64 12.16
N PRO A 216 15.01 -6.36 12.21
CA PRO A 216 14.09 -5.23 12.39
C PRO A 216 13.02 -5.15 11.30
N LEU A 217 11.82 -4.78 11.72
CA LEU A 217 10.68 -4.50 10.84
C LEU A 217 10.43 -3.00 10.75
N VAL A 218 10.41 -2.50 9.52
CA VAL A 218 9.91 -1.16 9.17
C VAL A 218 8.51 -1.31 8.58
N VAL A 219 7.58 -0.47 8.98
CA VAL A 219 6.24 -0.39 8.39
C VAL A 219 6.00 0.99 7.80
N MET A 220 5.23 1.08 6.72
CA MET A 220 4.94 2.34 6.04
C MET A 220 3.54 2.35 5.43
N ASP A 221 3.00 3.54 5.18
CA ASP A 221 1.83 3.69 4.31
C ASP A 221 2.18 3.42 2.83
N THR A 222 1.41 2.56 2.17
CA THR A 222 1.55 2.24 0.73
C THR A 222 1.51 3.48 -0.18
N ALA A 223 0.67 4.47 0.13
CA ALA A 223 0.51 5.64 -0.73
C ALA A 223 1.80 6.46 -0.89
N PRO A 224 2.43 6.96 0.19
CA PRO A 224 3.71 7.64 0.10
C PRO A 224 4.83 6.71 -0.36
N ALA A 225 4.78 5.40 -0.06
CA ALA A 225 5.78 4.44 -0.56
C ALA A 225 5.77 4.37 -2.10
N ALA A 226 4.59 4.22 -2.73
CA ALA A 226 4.48 4.17 -4.19
C ALA A 226 4.96 5.46 -4.88
N VAL A 227 4.66 6.62 -4.29
CA VAL A 227 5.10 7.92 -4.81
C VAL A 227 6.61 8.11 -4.64
N LEU A 228 7.15 7.76 -3.47
CA LEU A 228 8.59 7.82 -3.20
C LEU A 228 9.37 6.91 -4.15
N GLY A 229 8.86 5.70 -4.39
CA GLY A 229 9.43 4.76 -5.34
C GLY A 229 9.43 5.27 -6.78
N ALA A 230 8.33 5.90 -7.22
CA ALA A 230 8.23 6.47 -8.55
C ALA A 230 9.28 7.56 -8.82
N MET A 231 9.75 8.28 -7.80
CA MET A 231 10.81 9.29 -7.92
C MET A 231 12.15 8.73 -8.40
N PHE A 232 12.38 7.42 -8.28
CA PHE A 232 13.61 6.78 -8.77
C PHE A 232 13.58 6.44 -10.27
N ASP A 233 12.54 6.87 -11.00
CA ASP A 233 12.57 6.82 -12.45
C ASP A 233 13.65 7.75 -13.03
N THR A 234 14.40 7.27 -14.02
CA THR A 234 15.46 8.01 -14.71
C THR A 234 15.02 9.34 -15.36
N LYS A 235 13.72 9.51 -15.62
CA LYS A 235 13.16 10.79 -16.10
C LYS A 235 12.97 11.82 -14.98
N LEU A 236 12.89 11.37 -13.73
CA LEU A 236 12.70 12.22 -12.54
C LEU A 236 13.98 12.41 -11.73
N SER A 237 14.94 11.50 -11.91
CA SER A 237 16.17 11.43 -11.16
C SER A 237 17.34 11.11 -12.09
N ASN A 238 18.42 11.90 -12.01
CA ASN A 238 19.62 11.64 -12.82
C ASN A 238 20.53 10.57 -12.20
N SER A 239 21.65 10.24 -12.85
CA SER A 239 22.62 9.23 -12.40
C SER A 239 23.31 9.52 -11.05
N SER A 240 22.97 10.63 -10.38
CA SER A 240 23.43 10.97 -9.02
C SER A 240 22.28 11.04 -8.00
N ASN A 241 21.09 10.57 -8.38
CA ASN A 241 19.81 10.80 -7.72
C ASN A 241 19.46 12.24 -7.38
N LEU A 242 19.90 13.19 -8.22
CA LEU A 242 19.41 14.55 -8.13
C LEU A 242 18.13 14.65 -8.95
N PRO A 243 17.07 15.28 -8.42
CA PRO A 243 15.85 15.53 -9.18
C PRO A 243 16.17 16.25 -10.48
N THR A 244 15.66 15.73 -11.60
CA THR A 244 15.76 16.40 -12.92
C THR A 244 14.81 17.57 -13.04
N ARG A 245 13.78 17.62 -12.18
CA ARG A 245 12.76 18.66 -12.09
C ARG A 245 12.68 19.17 -10.66
N LYS A 246 12.46 20.47 -10.52
CA LYS A 246 12.30 21.14 -9.21
C LYS A 246 10.95 20.86 -8.56
N GLU A 247 9.93 20.65 -9.39
CA GLU A 247 8.57 20.38 -8.98
C GLU A 247 8.04 19.24 -9.85
N VAL A 248 7.22 18.37 -9.28
CA VAL A 248 6.57 17.26 -9.99
C VAL A 248 5.22 16.95 -9.36
N ILE A 249 4.24 16.56 -10.19
CA ILE A 249 3.01 15.93 -9.71
C ILE A 249 3.08 14.44 -10.04
N ILE A 250 2.94 13.60 -9.02
CA ILE A 250 2.92 12.15 -9.14
C ILE A 250 1.54 11.65 -8.70
N CYS A 251 0.85 10.95 -9.61
CA CYS A 251 -0.44 10.34 -9.40
C CYS A 251 -0.29 8.81 -9.34
N ASN A 252 -0.57 8.21 -8.18
CA ASN A 252 -0.72 6.77 -8.02
C ASN A 252 -2.19 6.38 -8.24
N VAL A 253 -2.48 5.67 -9.33
CA VAL A 253 -3.82 5.16 -9.63
C VAL A 253 -3.90 3.70 -9.17
N GLY A 254 -4.19 3.52 -7.89
CA GLY A 254 -4.32 2.21 -7.25
C GLY A 254 -5.64 1.51 -7.55
N ASN A 255 -5.76 0.24 -7.13
CA ASN A 255 -6.98 -0.53 -7.35
C ASN A 255 -8.19 0.06 -6.62
N PHE A 256 -7.99 0.50 -5.38
CA PHE A 256 -9.06 1.01 -4.49
C PHE A 256 -8.96 2.51 -4.22
N HIS A 257 -7.74 3.05 -4.07
CA HIS A 257 -7.50 4.48 -3.90
C HIS A 257 -6.63 5.06 -5.03
N THR A 258 -6.90 6.30 -5.40
CA THR A 258 -6.08 7.14 -6.26
C THR A 258 -5.62 8.34 -5.48
N LEU A 259 -4.31 8.58 -5.50
CA LEU A 259 -3.71 9.71 -4.81
C LEU A 259 -2.83 10.48 -5.78
N ALA A 260 -2.75 11.79 -5.60
CA ALA A 260 -1.72 12.58 -6.25
C ALA A 260 -1.00 13.47 -5.26
N PHE A 261 0.32 13.47 -5.34
CA PHE A 261 1.19 14.35 -4.57
C PHE A 261 1.82 15.36 -5.53
N ARG A 262 1.74 16.62 -5.15
CA ARG A 262 2.56 17.69 -5.70
C ARG A 262 3.79 17.84 -4.82
N LEU A 263 4.96 17.64 -5.40
CA LEU A 263 6.26 17.71 -4.73
C LEU A 263 7.04 18.90 -5.27
N GLY A 264 7.70 19.63 -4.39
CA GLY A 264 8.63 20.72 -4.70
C GLY A 264 9.96 20.54 -3.98
N GLU A 265 10.85 21.54 -4.08
CA GLU A 265 12.22 21.47 -3.51
C GLU A 265 12.24 21.23 -1.97
N LYS A 266 11.15 21.56 -1.27
CA LYS A 266 11.03 21.44 0.19
C LYS A 266 10.21 20.24 0.66
N GLY A 267 9.78 19.35 -0.25
CA GLY A 267 8.92 18.21 0.06
C GLY A 267 7.54 18.33 -0.56
N ILE A 268 6.51 17.89 0.17
CA ILE A 268 5.12 17.87 -0.25
C ILE A 268 4.56 19.30 -0.23
N GLU A 269 4.01 19.74 -1.36
CA GLU A 269 3.35 21.03 -1.54
C GLU A 269 1.82 20.91 -1.60
N GLY A 270 1.31 19.70 -1.87
CA GLY A 270 -0.10 19.39 -1.81
C GLY A 270 -0.35 17.90 -2.07
N VAL A 271 -1.48 17.40 -1.60
CA VAL A 271 -1.89 16.00 -1.78
C VAL A 271 -3.41 15.90 -1.84
N PHE A 272 -3.94 14.98 -2.63
CA PHE A 272 -5.31 14.51 -2.48
C PHE A 272 -5.39 12.99 -2.57
N GLU A 273 -6.49 12.45 -2.06
CA GLU A 273 -6.80 11.02 -2.08
C GLU A 273 -8.29 10.82 -2.34
N HIS A 274 -8.60 9.89 -3.24
CA HIS A 274 -9.95 9.58 -3.66
C HIS A 274 -10.13 8.07 -3.83
N HIS A 275 -11.33 7.53 -3.63
CA HIS A 275 -11.65 6.18 -4.08
C HIS A 275 -11.56 6.07 -5.60
N THR A 276 -10.75 5.14 -6.11
CA THR A 276 -10.58 4.93 -7.57
C THR A 276 -11.88 4.46 -8.25
N GLY A 277 -12.82 3.89 -7.50
CA GLY A 277 -14.14 3.50 -8.01
C GLY A 277 -15.02 4.71 -8.39
N GLU A 278 -14.78 5.86 -7.78
CA GLU A 278 -15.64 7.05 -7.86
C GLU A 278 -15.10 8.13 -8.82
N ILE A 279 -13.97 7.86 -9.48
CA ILE A 279 -13.32 8.79 -10.42
C ILE A 279 -13.11 8.18 -11.80
N ASP A 280 -13.25 9.04 -12.81
CA ASP A 280 -12.83 8.80 -14.17
C ASP A 280 -11.70 9.75 -14.57
N LEU A 281 -11.18 9.59 -15.80
CA LEU A 281 -10.11 10.46 -16.30
C LEU A 281 -10.53 11.95 -16.26
N PRO A 282 -11.73 12.35 -16.74
CA PRO A 282 -12.21 13.71 -16.60
C PRO A 282 -12.12 14.33 -15.22
N LYS A 283 -12.59 13.61 -14.21
CA LYS A 283 -12.59 14.08 -12.83
C LYS A 283 -11.16 14.15 -12.30
N LEU A 284 -10.35 13.12 -12.55
CA LEU A 284 -8.96 13.06 -12.11
C LEU A 284 -8.12 14.21 -12.68
N GLU A 285 -8.23 14.52 -13.98
CA GLU A 285 -7.52 15.65 -14.59
C GLU A 285 -7.99 16.98 -13.99
N SER A 286 -9.28 17.14 -13.70
CA SER A 286 -9.80 18.34 -13.04
C SER A 286 -9.20 18.54 -11.64
N LEU A 287 -9.07 17.47 -10.86
CA LEU A 287 -8.46 17.51 -9.53
C LEU A 287 -6.96 17.83 -9.61
N ILE A 288 -6.24 17.23 -10.57
CA ILE A 288 -4.82 17.50 -10.79
C ILE A 288 -4.59 18.96 -11.25
N HIS A 289 -5.46 19.52 -12.08
CA HIS A 289 -5.40 20.94 -12.43
C HIS A 289 -5.57 21.84 -11.21
N LYS A 290 -6.55 21.55 -10.35
CA LYS A 290 -6.74 22.32 -9.10
C LYS A 290 -5.54 22.18 -8.15
N LEU A 291 -4.95 20.98 -8.06
CA LEU A 291 -3.74 20.70 -7.27
C LEU A 291 -2.55 21.52 -7.79
N ALA A 292 -2.37 21.58 -9.10
CA ALA A 292 -1.33 22.36 -9.75
C ALA A 292 -1.53 23.87 -9.53
N ASP A 293 -2.76 24.35 -9.64
CA ASP A 293 -3.11 25.76 -9.47
C ASP A 293 -3.01 26.25 -8.01
N GLY A 294 -2.86 25.33 -7.05
CA GLY A 294 -2.91 25.63 -5.62
C GLY A 294 -4.31 25.98 -5.12
N SER A 295 -5.34 25.61 -5.89
CA SER A 295 -6.75 25.98 -5.62
C SER A 295 -7.61 24.81 -5.14
N LEU A 296 -7.05 23.60 -5.09
CA LEU A 296 -7.75 22.40 -4.64
C LEU A 296 -8.14 22.53 -3.17
N LYS A 297 -9.42 22.33 -2.88
CA LYS A 297 -9.96 22.35 -1.52
C LYS A 297 -10.28 20.94 -1.04
N HIS A 298 -10.37 20.77 0.28
CA HIS A 298 -10.76 19.51 0.89
C HIS A 298 -12.14 19.05 0.38
N GLU A 299 -13.10 19.97 0.30
CA GLU A 299 -14.49 19.70 -0.13
C GLU A 299 -14.58 19.27 -1.60
N ASP A 300 -13.65 19.71 -2.46
CA ASP A 300 -13.61 19.29 -3.87
C ASP A 300 -13.44 17.77 -4.03
N VAL A 301 -12.92 17.10 -2.99
CA VAL A 301 -12.64 15.67 -2.95
C VAL A 301 -13.56 14.96 -1.96
N PHE A 302 -13.72 15.51 -0.75
CA PHE A 302 -14.48 14.86 0.31
C PHE A 302 -15.98 14.75 0.01
N ASP A 303 -16.59 15.81 -0.55
CA ASP A 303 -18.01 15.81 -0.90
C ASP A 303 -18.31 14.93 -2.12
N ASP A 304 -17.27 14.59 -2.88
CA ASP A 304 -17.32 13.69 -4.05
C ASP A 304 -16.92 12.25 -3.69
N MET A 305 -17.14 11.85 -2.43
CA MET A 305 -16.84 10.51 -1.91
C MET A 305 -15.34 10.17 -1.83
N GLY A 306 -14.43 11.11 -2.03
CA GLY A 306 -12.98 10.94 -1.76
C GLY A 306 -12.63 11.18 -0.29
N HIS A 307 -11.35 11.07 0.06
CA HIS A 307 -10.89 11.25 1.44
C HIS A 307 -10.57 12.70 1.78
N GLY A 308 -10.03 13.45 0.84
CA GLY A 308 -9.79 14.89 1.00
C GLY A 308 -8.65 15.42 0.15
N ALA A 309 -8.30 16.69 0.41
CA ALA A 309 -7.13 17.36 -0.15
C ALA A 309 -6.46 18.26 0.89
N LEU A 310 -5.13 18.42 0.77
CA LEU A 310 -4.29 19.30 1.57
C LEU A 310 -3.41 20.13 0.62
N MET A 311 -3.26 21.42 0.91
CA MET A 311 -2.43 22.35 0.15
C MET A 311 -1.50 23.12 1.09
N TYR A 312 -0.21 23.15 0.76
CA TYR A 312 0.85 23.82 1.53
C TYR A 312 1.59 24.90 0.73
N SER A 313 1.27 25.03 -0.57
CA SER A 313 1.84 26.01 -1.47
C SER A 313 0.74 26.67 -2.29
N ASP A 314 0.77 28.00 -2.36
CA ASP A 314 -0.09 28.84 -3.22
C ASP A 314 0.58 29.15 -4.58
N LYS A 315 1.86 28.78 -4.74
CA LYS A 315 2.58 28.93 -6.00
C LYS A 315 1.93 28.03 -7.05
N LYS A 316 1.75 28.55 -8.27
CA LYS A 316 1.22 27.75 -9.38
C LYS A 316 2.29 26.81 -9.94
N PHE A 317 1.92 25.55 -10.10
CA PHE A 317 2.63 24.57 -10.90
C PHE A 317 2.22 24.72 -12.37
N GLU A 318 3.17 25.03 -13.24
CA GLU A 318 2.88 25.28 -14.66
C GLU A 318 3.06 24.00 -15.50
N PHE A 319 1.97 23.53 -16.11
CA PHE A 319 1.99 22.48 -17.14
C PHE A 319 2.55 23.01 -18.47
N GLY A 320 2.92 22.10 -19.37
CA GLY A 320 3.36 22.44 -20.73
C GLY A 320 4.85 22.77 -20.88
N LYS A 321 5.59 22.94 -19.77
CA LYS A 321 7.02 23.32 -19.81
C LYS A 321 7.97 22.18 -20.19
N ASP A 322 7.62 20.96 -19.80
CA ASP A 322 8.46 19.77 -19.95
C ASP A 322 7.81 18.74 -20.90
N ASP A 323 8.45 17.59 -21.11
CA ASP A 323 7.92 16.50 -21.96
C ASP A 323 6.60 15.91 -21.44
N PHE A 324 6.33 16.05 -20.14
CA PHE A 324 5.12 15.54 -19.47
C PHE A 324 4.66 16.45 -18.33
N ASP A 325 3.36 16.41 -18.09
CA ASP A 325 2.66 17.24 -17.10
C ASP A 325 2.51 16.52 -15.76
N VAL A 326 2.24 15.21 -15.79
CA VAL A 326 2.00 14.38 -14.61
C VAL A 326 2.72 13.05 -14.74
N VAL A 327 3.33 12.59 -13.65
CA VAL A 327 3.87 11.23 -13.53
C VAL A 327 2.75 10.32 -13.04
N VAL A 328 2.59 9.17 -13.66
CA VAL A 328 1.53 8.21 -13.31
C VAL A 328 2.15 6.87 -12.95
N THR A 329 1.76 6.34 -11.79
CA THR A 329 2.09 4.99 -11.32
C THR A 329 0.82 4.24 -10.89
N GLY A 330 0.96 2.98 -10.51
CA GLY A 330 -0.12 2.13 -10.02
C GLY A 330 -0.80 1.26 -11.08
N PRO A 331 -1.48 0.18 -10.65
CA PRO A 331 -2.04 -0.85 -11.54
C PRO A 331 -3.18 -0.34 -12.43
N ARG A 332 -3.89 0.72 -12.03
CA ARG A 332 -4.99 1.32 -12.81
C ARG A 332 -4.55 2.52 -13.65
N ARG A 333 -3.25 2.74 -13.84
CA ARG A 333 -2.67 3.84 -14.66
C ARG A 333 -3.22 3.95 -16.07
N ASN A 334 -3.72 2.85 -16.65
CA ASN A 334 -4.41 2.85 -17.95
C ASN A 334 -5.64 3.78 -18.01
N MET A 335 -6.13 4.29 -16.88
CA MET A 335 -7.10 5.39 -16.84
C MET A 335 -6.63 6.59 -17.70
N PHE A 336 -5.34 6.90 -17.69
CA PHE A 336 -4.74 7.96 -18.51
C PHE A 336 -4.55 7.59 -19.99
N ASN A 337 -4.62 6.31 -20.37
CA ASN A 337 -4.51 5.91 -21.78
C ASN A 337 -5.78 6.18 -22.60
N ARG A 338 -6.88 6.64 -21.97
CA ARG A 338 -8.14 6.98 -22.65
C ARG A 338 -8.14 8.37 -23.32
N GLN A 339 -6.99 9.03 -23.39
CA GLN A 339 -6.86 10.39 -23.94
C GLN A 339 -7.20 10.50 -25.42
N SER A 340 -7.00 9.45 -26.22
CA SER A 340 -7.32 9.45 -27.65
C SER A 340 -8.83 9.40 -27.96
N LEU A 341 -9.68 9.21 -26.95
CA LEU A 341 -11.14 9.08 -27.10
C LEU A 341 -11.89 10.37 -26.77
N ILE A 342 -11.19 11.45 -26.41
CA ILE A 342 -11.82 12.71 -25.96
C ILE A 342 -11.30 13.86 -26.81
N GLU A 343 -12.06 14.22 -27.86
CA GLU A 343 -11.76 15.39 -28.69
C GLU A 343 -11.97 16.71 -27.90
N ASN A 344 -11.12 17.71 -28.16
CA ASN A 344 -11.21 19.09 -27.64
C ASN A 344 -10.92 19.32 -26.14
N ARG A 345 -10.06 18.52 -25.52
CA ARG A 345 -9.64 18.75 -24.13
C ARG A 345 -8.19 19.21 -24.00
N LYS A 346 -7.92 20.10 -23.02
CA LYS A 346 -6.56 20.36 -22.50
C LYS A 346 -6.14 19.17 -21.63
N SER A 347 -5.97 18.01 -22.25
CA SER A 347 -5.58 16.78 -21.55
C SER A 347 -4.17 16.92 -20.99
N LEU A 348 -3.93 16.36 -19.81
CA LEU A 348 -2.59 16.31 -19.23
C LEU A 348 -1.74 15.32 -20.01
N ARG A 349 -0.46 15.62 -20.27
CA ARG A 349 0.48 14.67 -20.88
C ARG A 349 1.04 13.74 -19.79
N PRO A 350 0.64 12.47 -19.72
CA PRO A 350 1.06 11.58 -18.65
C PRO A 350 2.42 10.95 -19.01
N TYR A 351 3.28 10.81 -18.01
CA TYR A 351 4.46 9.96 -18.08
C TYR A 351 4.29 8.77 -17.14
N PHE A 352 4.33 7.56 -17.67
CA PHE A 352 4.18 6.34 -16.87
C PHE A 352 5.52 5.95 -16.26
N ALA A 353 5.67 6.16 -14.95
CA ALA A 353 6.89 5.81 -14.24
C ALA A 353 7.15 4.30 -14.27
N VAL A 354 8.43 3.96 -14.42
CA VAL A 354 9.01 2.61 -14.45
C VAL A 354 10.36 2.63 -13.72
N PRO A 355 10.38 2.96 -12.41
CA PRO A 355 11.63 2.99 -11.64
C PRO A 355 12.34 1.64 -11.75
N PHE A 356 13.61 1.67 -12.10
CA PHE A 356 14.42 0.46 -12.34
C PHE A 356 13.76 -0.58 -13.28
N GLY A 357 12.94 -0.10 -14.23
CA GLY A 357 12.26 -0.92 -15.23
C GLY A 357 10.95 -1.58 -14.77
N ASP A 358 10.49 -1.36 -13.54
CA ASP A 358 9.33 -2.08 -13.00
C ASP A 358 8.41 -1.17 -12.19
N MET A 359 7.22 -0.90 -12.74
CA MET A 359 6.22 -0.04 -12.09
C MET A 359 5.50 -0.75 -10.93
N MET A 360 5.25 -2.06 -11.05
CA MET A 360 4.41 -2.76 -10.08
C MET A 360 5.04 -2.76 -8.69
N ILE A 361 6.36 -2.85 -8.62
CA ILE A 361 7.11 -2.81 -7.36
C ILE A 361 7.61 -1.39 -7.00
N ALA A 362 7.03 -0.33 -7.56
CA ALA A 362 7.44 1.04 -7.22
C ALA A 362 7.36 1.26 -5.70
N GLY A 363 6.28 0.82 -5.04
CA GLY A 363 6.16 0.91 -3.58
C GLY A 363 7.28 0.23 -2.81
N CYS A 364 7.80 -0.89 -3.30
CA CYS A 364 8.96 -1.58 -2.72
C CYS A 364 10.24 -0.72 -2.77
N PHE A 365 10.48 0.02 -3.86
CA PHE A 365 11.61 0.95 -3.92
C PHE A 365 11.44 2.14 -2.96
N GLY A 366 10.21 2.60 -2.77
CA GLY A 366 9.90 3.61 -1.76
C GLY A 366 10.15 3.11 -0.34
N LEU A 367 9.69 1.89 -0.02
CA LEU A 367 9.98 1.22 1.24
C LEU A 367 11.49 1.09 1.48
N LEU A 368 12.25 0.67 0.46
CA LEU A 368 13.70 0.56 0.55
C LEU A 368 14.35 1.92 0.86
N SER A 369 13.92 2.97 0.17
CA SER A 369 14.39 4.34 0.42
C SER A 369 14.06 4.80 1.85
N ALA A 370 12.81 4.63 2.29
CA ALA A 370 12.39 5.02 3.63
C ALA A 370 13.15 4.23 4.71
N THR A 371 13.43 2.95 4.47
CA THR A 371 14.26 2.11 5.36
C THR A 371 15.64 2.71 5.57
N SER A 372 16.26 3.31 4.55
CA SER A 372 17.56 3.99 4.70
C SER A 372 17.53 5.22 5.62
N GLU A 373 16.36 5.86 5.79
CA GLU A 373 16.19 6.96 6.75
C GLU A 373 15.89 6.46 8.16
N ILE A 374 15.14 5.35 8.27
CA ILE A 374 14.69 4.78 9.55
C ILE A 374 15.79 3.95 10.22
N LEU A 375 16.64 3.29 9.43
CA LEU A 375 17.79 2.48 9.87
C LEU A 375 19.09 3.05 9.24
N PRO A 376 19.67 4.12 9.81
CA PRO A 376 20.81 4.83 9.22
C PRO A 376 22.05 3.94 9.00
N GLU A 377 22.21 2.88 9.78
CA GLU A 377 23.28 1.89 9.63
C GLU A 377 23.18 1.09 8.33
N LEU A 378 21.99 0.98 7.72
CA LEU A 378 21.76 0.33 6.43
C LEU A 378 21.77 1.33 5.27
N ALA A 379 21.94 2.63 5.54
CA ALA A 379 21.66 3.68 4.57
C ALA A 379 22.64 3.71 3.39
N GLU A 380 23.94 3.55 3.66
CA GLU A 380 24.96 3.74 2.62
C GLU A 380 24.82 2.74 1.46
N PRO A 381 24.67 1.41 1.68
CA PRO A 381 24.49 0.48 0.58
C PRO A 381 23.17 0.71 -0.18
N ILE A 382 22.07 1.01 0.54
CA ILE A 382 20.77 1.29 -0.07
C ILE A 382 20.87 2.50 -1.00
N GLN A 383 21.37 3.63 -0.49
CA GLN A 383 21.47 4.87 -1.26
C GLN A 383 22.41 4.71 -2.45
N ARG A 384 23.48 3.92 -2.32
CA ARG A 384 24.39 3.61 -3.42
C ARG A 384 23.69 2.86 -4.55
N SER A 385 22.89 1.83 -4.21
CA SER A 385 22.11 1.08 -5.20
C SER A 385 21.02 1.93 -5.85
N LEU A 386 20.25 2.68 -5.04
CA LEU A 386 19.22 3.57 -5.56
C LEU A 386 19.79 4.65 -6.48
N ARG A 387 21.04 5.11 -6.26
CA ARG A 387 21.73 6.12 -7.10
C ARG A 387 22.19 5.61 -8.45
N GLY A 388 22.10 4.30 -8.71
CA GLY A 388 22.77 3.68 -9.85
C GLY A 388 24.30 3.84 -9.81
N GLY A 389 24.86 4.17 -8.63
CA GLY A 389 26.23 4.63 -8.43
C GLY A 389 27.32 3.57 -8.61
N ALA A 390 26.92 2.33 -8.85
CA ALA A 390 27.82 1.28 -9.32
C ALA A 390 26.97 0.22 -10.00
N LYS A 391 26.68 0.36 -11.29
CA LYS A 391 26.40 -0.83 -12.12
C LYS A 391 27.67 -1.65 -12.10
N LYS A 392 27.77 -2.58 -11.15
CA LYS A 392 28.98 -3.40 -11.03
C LYS A 392 29.06 -4.38 -12.20
N GLY A 393 27.94 -4.59 -12.91
CA GLY A 393 27.81 -5.66 -13.89
C GLY A 393 28.00 -7.03 -13.23
N VAL A 394 27.85 -7.09 -11.90
CA VAL A 394 27.96 -8.32 -11.12
C VAL A 394 26.76 -9.14 -11.48
N THR A 395 27.03 -10.26 -12.12
CA THR A 395 26.00 -11.21 -12.48
C THR A 395 25.50 -11.91 -11.20
N PRO A 396 24.28 -12.43 -11.18
CA PRO A 396 23.75 -13.14 -10.02
C PRO A 396 24.61 -14.34 -9.55
N TRP A 397 25.42 -14.93 -10.42
CA TRP A 397 26.32 -16.05 -10.08
C TRP A 397 27.71 -15.61 -9.62
N ASP A 398 28.05 -14.33 -9.77
CA ASP A 398 29.30 -13.75 -9.27
C ASP A 398 29.15 -13.11 -7.88
N ALA A 399 27.90 -12.94 -7.40
CA ALA A 399 27.59 -12.49 -6.06
C ALA A 399 27.65 -13.67 -5.09
N ASN A 400 28.73 -13.75 -4.31
CA ASN A 400 28.86 -14.67 -3.17
C ASN A 400 28.48 -13.97 -1.87
#